data_AF-A0A1H5CNG0-F1
#
_entry.id   AF-A0A1H5CNG0-F1
#
_cell.length_a   1.000
_cell.length_b   1.000
_cell.length_c   1.000
_cell.angle_alpha   90.00
_cell.angle_beta   90.00
_cell.angle_gamma   90.00
#
_symmetry.space_group_name_H-M   'P 1'
#
loop_
_entity.id
_entity.type
_entity.pdbx_description
1 polymer ?
#
loop_
_entity_poly.entity_id
_entity_poly.type
_entity_poly.pdbx_seq_one_letter_code
_entity_poly.pdbx_strand_id
1 'polypeptide(L)'
;MKKQIDLNDSIYIDLDVSVLAALERMDSLKRKLLIILKEGLFYGVLSIGDIQRAILNKIPLESKIESILRKEITICYDTDDFEKVKEKMIRLKAECMPIIDGKNKLVNVIFWEDVFGVGQKRKEVSLNIPVVIMAGGKGTRLKPLTNILPKPLLPINERTIIEDIMNRFVEVGCSDFHLSVNYKAKTIKDYFKNLNNPDYSINYFQEDKPLGTAGSMFLIKDKINSTFFVSNCDILIDQDLEEVYNYHKENGNEITMISAIKRYKIPYGTIETKKDGVLERLDEKPDLIFQINTGVYVLEPSVLKYIPENEFFHITELIEIIKKASGKVGVFPIAENSWQDIGNWSDYDKILEKIK
;
A
#
# COMPACT_ATOMS: atom_id res chain seq x y z
N MET A 1 17.20 5.65 30.40
CA MET A 1 16.90 4.27 30.88
C MET A 1 16.89 3.35 29.67
N LYS A 2 17.84 2.41 29.59
CA LYS A 2 17.93 1.43 28.50
C LYS A 2 16.70 0.51 28.56
N LYS A 3 15.73 0.68 27.66
CA LYS A 3 14.74 -0.36 27.40
C LYS A 3 15.48 -1.45 26.62
N GLN A 4 15.94 -2.46 27.33
CA GLN A 4 16.42 -3.70 26.74
C GLN A 4 15.19 -4.34 26.08
N ILE A 5 15.19 -4.39 24.74
CA ILE A 5 14.09 -5.01 23.99
C ILE A 5 14.04 -6.47 24.41
N ASP A 6 12.88 -6.89 24.93
CA ASP A 6 12.62 -8.27 25.31
C ASP A 6 12.76 -9.14 24.06
N LEU A 7 13.59 -10.19 24.13
CA LEU A 7 13.95 -11.08 23.01
C LEU A 7 12.76 -11.90 22.47
N ASN A 8 11.57 -11.78 23.09
CA ASN A 8 10.41 -12.63 22.87
C ASN A 8 9.42 -12.15 21.77
N ASP A 9 9.55 -10.93 21.23
CA ASP A 9 8.70 -10.37 20.13
C ASP A 9 9.50 -10.16 18.83
N SER A 10 10.28 -11.18 18.47
CA SER A 10 11.43 -11.10 17.57
C SER A 10 11.13 -10.69 16.12
N ILE A 11 11.55 -9.49 15.72
CA ILE A 11 11.73 -9.02 14.32
C ILE A 11 12.80 -9.81 13.53
N TYR A 12 13.23 -10.96 14.04
CA TYR A 12 14.32 -11.76 13.50
C TYR A 12 13.77 -12.87 12.61
N ILE A 13 14.53 -13.20 11.58
CA ILE A 13 14.31 -14.40 10.78
C ILE A 13 15.65 -14.96 10.30
N ASP A 14 15.71 -16.28 10.13
CA ASP A 14 16.93 -16.96 9.66
C ASP A 14 17.13 -16.73 8.15
N LEU A 15 18.39 -16.69 7.71
CA LEU A 15 18.77 -16.49 6.31
C LEU A 15 18.17 -17.53 5.35
N ASP A 16 17.93 -18.75 5.83
CA ASP A 16 17.50 -19.87 4.97
C ASP A 16 15.99 -19.93 4.72
N VAL A 17 15.21 -19.03 5.31
CA VAL A 17 13.76 -18.95 5.09
C VAL A 17 13.41 -18.49 3.67
N SER A 18 12.21 -18.83 3.22
CA SER A 18 11.68 -18.34 1.96
C SER A 18 11.25 -16.87 2.04
N VAL A 19 11.25 -16.18 0.89
CA VAL A 19 10.67 -14.83 0.76
C VAL A 19 9.22 -14.82 1.25
N LEU A 20 8.49 -15.90 0.97
CA LEU A 20 7.13 -16.12 1.41
C LEU A 20 6.99 -16.10 2.94
N ALA A 21 7.85 -16.84 3.66
CA ALA A 21 7.84 -16.91 5.12
C ALA A 21 8.25 -15.58 5.76
N ALA A 22 9.21 -14.87 5.17
CA ALA A 22 9.59 -13.53 5.62
C ALA A 22 8.43 -12.53 5.50
N LEU A 23 7.68 -12.57 4.40
CA LEU A 23 6.49 -11.73 4.24
C LEU A 23 5.40 -12.07 5.28
N GLU A 24 5.18 -13.34 5.63
CA GLU A 24 4.24 -13.72 6.72
C GLU A 24 4.70 -13.18 8.08
N ARG A 25 6.01 -13.23 8.34
CA ARG A 25 6.58 -12.72 9.58
C ARG A 25 6.40 -11.21 9.68
N MET A 26 6.63 -10.46 8.59
CA MET A 26 6.35 -9.03 8.50
C MET A 26 4.88 -8.71 8.80
N ASP A 27 3.96 -9.44 8.17
CA ASP A 27 2.52 -9.29 8.35
C ASP A 27 2.07 -9.54 9.80
N SER A 28 2.49 -10.67 10.38
CA SER A 28 2.13 -11.04 11.75
C SER A 28 2.65 -10.06 12.80
N LEU A 29 3.84 -9.49 12.57
CA LEU A 29 4.44 -8.49 13.47
C LEU A 29 3.95 -7.07 13.21
N LYS A 30 3.21 -6.83 12.11
CA LYS A 30 2.87 -5.49 11.59
C LYS A 30 4.11 -4.61 11.43
N ARG A 31 5.19 -5.18 10.90
CA ARG A 31 6.46 -4.49 10.66
C ARG A 31 6.86 -4.64 9.20
N LYS A 32 7.41 -3.58 8.61
CA LYS A 32 7.86 -3.55 7.20
C LYS A 32 9.32 -3.98 7.02
N LEU A 33 9.95 -4.47 8.09
CA LEU A 33 11.38 -4.77 8.14
C LEU A 33 11.65 -5.94 9.10
N LEU A 34 12.56 -6.82 8.70
CA LEU A 34 13.09 -7.92 9.49
C LEU A 34 14.62 -7.86 9.55
N ILE A 35 15.16 -8.32 10.67
CA ILE A 35 16.59 -8.52 10.86
C ILE A 35 16.93 -9.97 10.54
N ILE A 36 17.95 -10.16 9.71
CA ILE A 36 18.36 -11.47 9.24
C ILE A 36 19.54 -11.96 10.07
N LEU A 37 19.39 -13.16 10.61
CA LEU A 37 20.44 -13.85 11.34
C LEU A 37 20.93 -15.06 10.55
N LYS A 38 22.21 -15.37 10.66
CA LYS A 38 22.82 -16.63 10.19
C LYS A 38 23.59 -17.23 11.36
N GLU A 39 23.21 -18.43 11.79
CA GLU A 39 23.84 -19.12 12.93
C GLU A 39 23.87 -18.24 14.21
N GLY A 40 22.87 -17.38 14.40
CA GLY A 40 22.78 -16.45 15.53
C GLY A 40 23.62 -15.18 15.43
N LEU A 41 24.34 -14.96 14.32
CA LEU A 41 25.06 -13.73 14.02
C LEU A 41 24.25 -12.83 13.08
N PHE A 42 24.44 -11.52 13.18
CA PHE A 42 23.81 -10.56 12.28
C PHE A 42 24.33 -10.78 10.86
N TYR A 43 23.41 -11.03 9.93
CA TYR A 43 23.72 -11.18 8.51
C TYR A 43 23.21 -9.97 7.71
N GLY A 44 22.01 -9.47 8.04
CA GLY A 44 21.48 -8.33 7.33
C GLY A 44 20.10 -7.84 7.75
N VAL A 45 19.49 -7.08 6.85
CA VAL A 45 18.18 -6.46 7.02
C VAL A 45 17.39 -6.69 5.75
N LEU A 46 16.15 -7.15 5.90
CA LEU A 46 15.20 -7.34 4.81
C LEU A 46 14.04 -6.37 4.99
N SER A 47 13.80 -5.52 4.01
CA SER A 47 12.65 -4.61 3.97
C SER A 47 11.53 -5.16 3.08
N ILE A 48 10.30 -4.67 3.29
CA ILE A 48 9.18 -4.95 2.39
C ILE A 48 9.53 -4.53 0.95
N GLY A 49 10.25 -3.43 0.77
CA GLY A 49 10.73 -2.98 -0.53
C GLY A 49 11.66 -3.98 -1.23
N ASP A 50 12.46 -4.77 -0.49
CA ASP A 50 13.29 -5.83 -1.08
C ASP A 50 12.42 -6.97 -1.60
N ILE A 51 11.39 -7.36 -0.86
CA ILE A 51 10.40 -8.36 -1.27
C ILE A 51 9.63 -7.86 -2.49
N GLN A 52 9.21 -6.59 -2.50
CA GLN A 52 8.53 -5.98 -3.63
C GLN A 52 9.40 -6.02 -4.89
N ARG A 53 10.67 -5.60 -4.81
CA ARG A 53 11.63 -5.70 -5.92
C ARG A 53 11.82 -7.14 -6.39
N ALA A 54 11.85 -8.11 -5.47
CA ALA A 54 11.96 -9.52 -5.82
C ALA A 54 10.75 -10.00 -6.64
N ILE A 55 9.54 -9.65 -6.22
CA ILE A 55 8.30 -9.97 -6.92
C ILE A 55 8.30 -9.36 -8.33
N LEU A 56 8.72 -8.10 -8.44
CA LEU A 56 8.80 -7.40 -9.72
C LEU A 56 9.83 -8.02 -10.68
N ASN A 57 10.92 -8.56 -10.13
CA ASN A 57 11.92 -9.32 -10.88
C ASN A 57 11.52 -10.80 -11.09
N LYS A 58 10.27 -11.18 -10.76
CA LYS A 58 9.72 -12.53 -10.91
C LYS A 58 10.51 -13.61 -10.16
N ILE A 59 11.12 -13.24 -9.04
CA ILE A 59 11.77 -14.20 -8.14
C ILE A 59 10.64 -15.02 -7.47
N PRO A 60 10.68 -16.36 -7.55
CA PRO A 60 9.69 -17.22 -6.89
C PRO A 60 9.67 -16.95 -5.38
N LEU A 61 8.50 -16.86 -4.77
CA LEU A 61 8.37 -16.52 -3.35
C LEU A 61 8.89 -17.64 -2.44
N GLU A 62 9.02 -18.85 -2.99
CA GLU A 62 9.62 -20.02 -2.36
C GLU A 62 11.15 -19.93 -2.30
N SER A 63 11.76 -19.00 -3.06
CA SER A 63 13.20 -18.76 -3.06
C SER A 63 13.68 -18.30 -1.70
N LYS A 64 14.93 -18.62 -1.35
CA LYS A 64 15.56 -18.14 -0.11
C LYS A 64 15.71 -16.62 -0.10
N ILE A 65 15.52 -15.99 1.07
CA ILE A 65 15.70 -14.54 1.22
C ILE A 65 17.11 -14.08 0.88
N GLU A 66 18.14 -14.92 1.03
CA GLU A 66 19.53 -14.61 0.66
C GLU A 66 19.64 -14.05 -0.76
N SER A 67 18.82 -14.55 -1.69
CA SER A 67 18.82 -14.12 -3.10
C SER A 67 18.32 -12.68 -3.33
N ILE A 68 17.64 -12.08 -2.36
CA ILE A 68 17.00 -10.77 -2.46
C ILE A 68 17.59 -9.72 -1.51
N LEU A 69 18.54 -10.13 -0.65
CA LEU A 69 19.19 -9.24 0.29
C LEU A 69 20.13 -8.26 -0.40
N ARG A 70 20.17 -7.05 0.13
CA ARG A 70 21.15 -6.04 -0.27
C ARG A 70 22.52 -6.43 0.26
N LYS A 71 23.56 -6.27 -0.57
CA LYS A 71 24.95 -6.56 -0.19
C LYS A 71 25.54 -5.53 0.77
N GLU A 72 25.11 -4.28 0.65
CA GLU A 72 25.55 -3.18 1.50
C GLU A 72 24.47 -2.83 2.51
N ILE A 73 24.79 -2.99 3.79
CA ILE A 73 23.87 -2.75 4.89
C ILE A 73 24.54 -1.78 5.84
N THR A 74 23.84 -0.72 6.19
CA THR A 74 24.35 0.19 7.21
C THR A 74 24.04 -0.37 8.60
N ILE A 75 25.10 -0.49 9.40
CA ILE A 75 25.10 -0.93 10.79
C ILE A 75 25.80 0.09 11.68
N CYS A 76 25.58 0.02 12.99
CA CYS A 76 26.42 0.68 14.00
C CYS A 76 27.04 -0.36 14.94
N TYR A 77 28.09 0.03 15.65
CA TYR A 77 28.76 -0.82 16.63
C TYR A 77 28.34 -0.46 18.05
N ASP A 78 28.48 -1.38 18.99
CA ASP A 78 28.23 -1.16 20.42
C ASP A 78 29.17 -0.11 21.06
N THR A 79 30.25 0.22 20.37
CA THR A 79 31.20 1.29 20.70
C THR A 79 30.82 2.65 20.13
N ASP A 80 29.85 2.73 19.21
CA ASP A 80 29.36 4.01 18.68
C ASP A 80 28.54 4.76 19.74
N ASP A 81 28.76 6.07 19.82
CA ASP A 81 27.92 6.92 20.66
C ASP A 81 26.51 7.07 20.07
N PHE A 82 25.53 7.31 20.95
CA PHE A 82 24.12 7.36 20.56
C PHE A 82 23.82 8.51 19.57
N GLU A 83 24.55 9.63 19.64
CA GLU A 83 24.36 10.75 18.73
C GLU A 83 24.80 10.41 17.30
N LYS A 84 25.91 9.70 17.11
CA LYS A 84 26.32 9.18 15.79
C LYS A 84 25.29 8.21 15.23
N VAL A 85 24.74 7.32 16.07
CA VAL A 85 23.68 6.41 15.64
C VAL A 85 22.47 7.20 15.14
N LYS A 86 22.05 8.22 15.90
CA LYS A 86 20.95 9.11 15.54
C LYS A 86 21.21 9.89 14.25
N GLU A 87 22.39 10.48 14.08
CA GLU A 87 22.78 11.18 12.84
C GLU A 87 22.74 10.25 11.62
N LYS A 88 23.24 9.02 11.78
CA LYS A 88 23.24 8.01 10.71
C LYS A 88 21.82 7.60 10.34
N MET A 89 20.93 7.41 11.33
CA MET A 89 19.51 7.13 11.11
C MET A 89 18.81 8.26 10.36
N ILE A 90 19.04 9.52 10.74
CA ILE A 90 18.46 10.69 10.06
C ILE A 90 18.93 10.75 8.61
N ARG A 91 20.24 10.64 8.39
CA ARG A 91 20.86 10.73 7.06
C ARG A 91 20.32 9.68 6.10
N LEU A 92 20.09 8.47 6.60
CA LEU A 92 19.63 7.33 5.79
C LEU A 92 18.11 7.17 5.77
N LYS A 93 17.36 8.02 6.50
CA LYS A 93 15.93 7.85 6.76
C LYS A 93 15.58 6.42 7.27
N ALA A 94 16.47 5.80 8.04
CA ALA A 94 16.35 4.39 8.42
C ALA A 94 15.25 4.17 9.49
N GLU A 95 14.35 3.20 9.28
CA GLU A 95 13.31 2.84 10.28
C GLU A 95 13.91 2.21 11.54
N CYS A 96 15.02 1.51 11.37
CA CYS A 96 15.79 0.96 12.46
C CYS A 96 17.28 0.96 12.15
N MET A 97 18.11 0.90 13.19
CA MET A 97 19.55 0.73 13.10
C MET A 97 19.97 -0.51 13.91
N PRO A 98 20.51 -1.55 13.25
CA PRO A 98 21.14 -2.66 13.95
C PRO A 98 22.44 -2.21 14.62
N ILE A 99 22.63 -2.62 15.88
CA ILE A 99 23.87 -2.42 16.64
C ILE A 99 24.50 -3.78 16.88
N ILE A 100 25.74 -3.96 16.41
CA ILE A 100 26.49 -5.20 16.52
C ILE A 100 27.77 -5.04 17.35
N ASP A 101 28.27 -6.13 17.92
CA ASP A 101 29.60 -6.15 18.56
C ASP A 101 30.71 -6.44 17.54
N GLY A 102 31.97 -6.42 18.00
CA GLY A 102 33.14 -6.73 17.17
C GLY A 102 33.21 -8.19 16.66
N LYS A 103 32.24 -9.05 17.00
CA LYS A 103 32.11 -10.44 16.52
C LYS A 103 30.87 -10.63 15.64
N ASN A 104 30.26 -9.54 15.16
CA ASN A 104 29.01 -9.54 14.40
C ASN A 104 27.80 -10.12 15.14
N LYS A 105 27.84 -10.18 16.46
CA LYS A 105 26.65 -10.53 17.24
C LYS A 105 25.76 -9.30 17.35
N LEU A 106 24.47 -9.47 17.10
CA LEU A 106 23.50 -8.40 17.30
C LEU A 106 23.36 -8.11 18.80
N VAL A 107 23.68 -6.88 19.20
CA VAL A 107 23.61 -6.40 20.58
C VAL A 107 22.29 -5.69 20.83
N ASN A 108 21.83 -4.89 19.87
CA ASN A 108 20.57 -4.15 19.98
C ASN A 108 20.03 -3.75 18.59
N VAL A 109 18.76 -3.35 18.53
CA VAL A 109 18.15 -2.69 17.37
C VAL A 109 17.49 -1.43 17.86
N ILE A 110 17.91 -0.27 17.35
CA ILE A 110 17.29 1.02 17.70
C ILE A 110 16.26 1.36 16.64
N PHE A 111 15.01 1.57 17.03
CA PHE A 111 13.96 2.02 16.11
C PHE A 111 13.85 3.54 16.07
N TRP A 112 13.36 4.07 14.95
CA TRP A 112 13.11 5.50 14.79
C TRP A 112 12.22 6.06 15.92
N GLU A 113 11.17 5.32 16.27
CA GLU A 113 10.24 5.67 17.35
C GLU A 113 10.90 5.80 18.72
N ASP A 114 11.95 5.02 19.00
CA ASP A 114 12.68 5.08 20.28
C ASP A 114 13.55 6.34 20.39
N VAL A 115 13.96 6.90 19.26
CA VAL A 115 14.90 8.03 19.18
C VAL A 115 14.18 9.37 19.03
N PHE A 116 13.10 9.38 18.25
CA PHE A 116 12.37 10.60 17.86
C PHE A 116 10.95 10.66 18.46
N GLY A 117 10.49 9.58 19.10
CA GLY A 117 9.13 9.45 19.61
C GLY A 117 8.14 8.95 18.56
N VAL A 118 7.06 8.35 19.04
CA VAL A 118 5.93 7.93 18.19
C VAL A 118 5.29 9.18 17.58
N GLY A 119 5.31 9.30 16.25
CA GLY A 119 4.64 10.39 15.53
C GLY A 119 5.52 11.58 15.12
N GLN A 120 6.82 11.61 15.41
CA GLN A 120 7.73 12.54 14.71
C GLN A 120 7.93 12.05 13.27
N LYS A 121 7.07 12.55 12.38
CA LYS A 121 7.09 12.28 10.94
C LYS A 121 8.49 12.51 10.38
N ARG A 122 8.95 11.57 9.54
CA ARG A 122 10.11 11.78 8.66
C ARG A 122 9.98 13.16 8.01
N LYS A 123 11.07 13.92 8.01
CA LYS A 123 11.20 15.27 7.44
C LYS A 123 10.32 15.44 6.20
N GLU A 124 9.45 16.46 6.22
CA GLU A 124 8.47 16.88 5.21
C GLU A 124 8.84 16.45 3.78
N VAL A 125 8.32 15.31 3.34
CA VAL A 125 8.18 15.06 1.91
C VAL A 125 6.77 15.49 1.55
N SER A 126 6.70 16.44 0.63
CA SER A 126 5.45 17.00 0.15
C SER A 126 5.40 16.74 -1.34
N LEU A 127 4.71 15.65 -1.71
CA LEU A 127 4.55 15.25 -3.11
C LEU A 127 3.84 16.34 -3.92
N ASN A 128 2.92 17.09 -3.29
CA ASN A 128 2.17 18.20 -3.89
C ASN A 128 1.50 17.83 -5.23
N ILE A 129 0.98 16.60 -5.33
CA ILE A 129 0.26 16.16 -6.54
C ILE A 129 -1.24 16.01 -6.30
N PRO A 130 -2.08 16.17 -7.34
CA PRO A 130 -3.51 15.99 -7.23
C PRO A 130 -3.89 14.55 -6.86
N VAL A 131 -5.02 14.41 -6.16
CA VAL A 131 -5.61 13.12 -5.81
C VAL A 131 -7.05 13.07 -6.30
N VAL A 132 -7.34 12.13 -7.18
CA VAL A 132 -8.69 11.87 -7.67
C VAL A 132 -9.33 10.76 -6.84
N ILE A 133 -10.47 11.03 -6.23
CA ILE A 133 -11.23 10.04 -5.45
C ILE A 133 -12.54 9.71 -6.18
N MET A 134 -12.71 8.44 -6.53
CA MET A 134 -13.89 7.94 -7.24
C MET A 134 -15.03 7.63 -6.26
N ALA A 135 -15.90 8.62 -6.02
CA ALA A 135 -16.96 8.59 -5.01
C ALA A 135 -18.40 8.58 -5.58
N GLY A 136 -18.58 8.19 -6.85
CA GLY A 136 -19.87 8.20 -7.55
C GLY A 136 -20.80 6.99 -7.26
N GLY A 137 -20.27 5.93 -6.64
CA GLY A 137 -20.99 4.66 -6.48
C GLY A 137 -22.17 4.69 -5.49
N LYS A 138 -23.19 3.86 -5.74
CA LYS A 138 -24.38 3.74 -4.87
C LYS A 138 -24.13 2.97 -3.57
N GLY A 139 -23.04 2.20 -3.45
CA GLY A 139 -22.71 1.43 -2.24
C GLY A 139 -23.76 0.39 -1.85
N THR A 140 -24.37 -0.31 -2.83
CA THR A 140 -25.52 -1.20 -2.61
C THR A 140 -25.26 -2.36 -1.65
N ARG A 141 -24.01 -2.84 -1.57
CA ARG A 141 -23.60 -3.94 -0.68
C ARG A 141 -23.64 -3.59 0.81
N LEU A 142 -23.66 -2.31 1.16
CA LEU A 142 -23.70 -1.79 2.54
C LEU A 142 -25.09 -1.29 2.93
N LYS A 143 -26.13 -1.68 2.20
CA LYS A 143 -27.51 -1.42 2.62
C LYS A 143 -27.80 -2.17 3.93
N PRO A 144 -28.58 -1.59 4.86
CA PRO A 144 -29.35 -0.36 4.70
C PRO A 144 -28.59 0.94 5.01
N LEU A 145 -27.34 0.92 5.52
CA LEU A 145 -26.60 2.14 5.88
C LEU A 145 -26.53 3.14 4.73
N THR A 146 -26.26 2.63 3.52
CA THR A 146 -26.12 3.45 2.32
C THR A 146 -27.42 4.05 1.80
N ASN A 147 -28.57 3.66 2.35
CA ASN A 147 -29.84 4.36 2.12
C ASN A 147 -29.87 5.72 2.85
N ILE A 148 -29.17 5.83 3.99
CA ILE A 148 -29.15 7.02 4.84
C ILE A 148 -27.97 7.91 4.46
N LEU A 149 -26.75 7.39 4.52
CA LEU A 149 -25.52 8.12 4.20
C LEU A 149 -24.89 7.60 2.91
N PRO A 150 -24.31 8.45 2.05
CA PRO A 150 -23.50 7.94 0.94
C PRO A 150 -22.29 7.18 1.50
N LYS A 151 -21.89 6.10 0.82
CA LYS A 151 -20.79 5.23 1.26
C LYS A 151 -19.51 5.96 1.70
N PRO A 152 -19.01 6.98 0.95
CA PRO A 152 -17.81 7.71 1.36
C PRO A 152 -17.93 8.35 2.76
N LEU A 153 -19.15 8.74 3.16
CA LEU A 153 -19.43 9.40 4.45
C LEU A 153 -19.81 8.41 5.57
N LEU A 154 -19.67 7.10 5.36
CA LEU A 154 -19.88 6.15 6.45
C LEU A 154 -18.77 6.34 7.50
N PRO A 155 -19.12 6.36 8.80
CA PRO A 155 -18.15 6.59 9.86
C PRO A 155 -17.23 5.39 10.08
N ILE A 156 -15.95 5.66 10.28
CA ILE A 156 -14.92 4.75 10.77
C ILE A 156 -14.18 5.50 11.89
N ASN A 157 -14.32 5.02 13.13
CA ASN A 157 -13.91 5.78 14.32
C ASN A 157 -14.60 7.16 14.36
N GLU A 158 -13.83 8.21 14.62
CA GLU A 158 -14.26 9.60 14.73
C GLU A 158 -14.34 10.34 13.37
N ARG A 159 -14.07 9.65 12.25
CA ARG A 159 -13.99 10.23 10.90
C ARG A 159 -14.80 9.40 9.91
N THR A 160 -15.04 9.92 8.72
CA THR A 160 -15.64 9.15 7.61
C THR A 160 -14.58 8.37 6.82
N ILE A 161 -15.02 7.38 6.03
CA ILE A 161 -14.12 6.63 5.13
C ILE A 161 -13.27 7.57 4.28
N ILE A 162 -13.92 8.53 3.63
CA ILE A 162 -13.25 9.44 2.72
C ILE A 162 -12.28 10.39 3.44
N GLU A 163 -12.59 10.79 4.69
CA GLU A 163 -11.64 11.57 5.49
C GLU A 163 -10.40 10.75 5.84
N ASP A 164 -10.53 9.47 6.22
CA ASP A 164 -9.35 8.62 6.49
C ASP A 164 -8.47 8.48 5.25
N ILE A 165 -9.09 8.25 4.08
CA ILE A 165 -8.40 8.22 2.78
C ILE A 165 -7.66 9.54 2.53
N MET A 166 -8.34 10.68 2.64
CA MET A 166 -7.76 11.99 2.39
C MET A 166 -6.62 12.31 3.36
N ASN A 167 -6.78 11.97 4.65
CA ASN A 167 -5.74 12.20 5.65
C ASN A 167 -4.44 11.48 5.31
N ARG A 168 -4.50 10.24 4.80
CA ARG A 168 -3.31 9.50 4.36
C ARG A 168 -2.55 10.20 3.23
N PHE A 169 -3.28 10.88 2.33
CA PHE A 169 -2.67 11.70 1.27
C PHE A 169 -2.12 13.02 1.80
N VAL A 170 -2.81 13.66 2.75
CA VAL A 170 -2.32 14.87 3.44
C VAL A 170 -1.02 14.59 4.19
N GLU A 171 -0.87 13.39 4.76
CA GLU A 171 0.36 12.97 5.45
C GLU A 171 1.60 12.97 4.56
N VAL A 172 1.43 12.77 3.24
CA VAL A 172 2.50 12.86 2.23
C VAL A 172 2.48 14.19 1.45
N GLY A 173 1.75 15.18 1.98
CA GLY A 173 1.68 16.53 1.46
C GLY A 173 0.83 16.69 0.19
N CYS A 174 -0.11 15.79 -0.08
CA CYS A 174 -1.11 15.97 -1.12
C CYS A 174 -2.37 16.61 -0.53
N SER A 175 -2.68 17.84 -0.96
CA SER A 175 -3.80 18.64 -0.43
C SER A 175 -4.82 19.07 -1.50
N ASP A 176 -4.58 18.81 -2.79
CA ASP A 176 -5.53 19.08 -3.87
C ASP A 176 -6.33 17.82 -4.24
N PHE A 177 -7.58 17.75 -3.80
CA PHE A 177 -8.46 16.61 -4.05
C PHE A 177 -9.52 16.90 -5.10
N HIS A 178 -9.76 15.94 -5.98
CA HIS A 178 -10.79 15.96 -7.00
C HIS A 178 -11.75 14.78 -6.77
N LEU A 179 -12.97 15.05 -6.34
CA LEU A 179 -13.95 14.02 -6.00
C LEU A 179 -14.96 13.84 -7.14
N SER A 180 -15.01 12.62 -7.71
CA SER A 180 -16.11 12.22 -8.58
C SER A 180 -17.35 11.94 -7.73
N VAL A 181 -18.44 12.67 -7.95
CA VAL A 181 -19.68 12.50 -7.18
C VAL A 181 -20.89 12.25 -8.10
N ASN A 182 -21.81 11.41 -7.66
CA ASN A 182 -23.11 11.20 -8.32
C ASN A 182 -24.19 10.97 -7.26
N TYR A 183 -24.23 9.77 -6.66
CA TYR A 183 -25.24 9.41 -5.67
C TYR A 183 -25.11 10.29 -4.40
N LYS A 184 -26.20 10.98 -4.03
CA LYS A 184 -26.26 11.93 -2.90
C LYS A 184 -25.11 12.96 -2.89
N ALA A 185 -24.68 13.41 -4.08
CA ALA A 185 -23.59 14.39 -4.23
C ALA A 185 -23.75 15.64 -3.36
N LYS A 186 -24.98 16.15 -3.20
CA LYS A 186 -25.28 17.29 -2.33
C LYS A 186 -24.85 17.04 -0.88
N THR A 187 -25.16 15.86 -0.32
CA THR A 187 -24.78 15.49 1.05
C THR A 187 -23.26 15.47 1.23
N ILE A 188 -22.51 14.96 0.25
CA ILE A 188 -21.04 14.95 0.26
C ILE A 188 -20.49 16.39 0.25
N LYS A 189 -21.00 17.24 -0.65
CA LYS A 189 -20.58 18.65 -0.76
C LYS A 189 -20.90 19.43 0.52
N ASP A 190 -22.10 19.29 1.06
CA ASP A 190 -22.54 19.98 2.28
C ASP A 190 -21.73 19.53 3.50
N TYR A 191 -21.42 18.23 3.62
CA TYR A 191 -20.60 17.68 4.70
C TYR A 191 -19.22 18.34 4.75
N PHE A 192 -18.47 18.30 3.64
CA PHE A 192 -17.12 18.85 3.60
C PHE A 192 -17.08 20.38 3.68
N LYS A 193 -18.10 21.05 3.13
CA LYS A 193 -18.25 22.50 3.30
C LYS A 193 -18.38 22.88 4.78
N ASN A 194 -19.11 22.08 5.56
CA ASN A 194 -19.28 22.32 7.00
C ASN A 194 -18.06 21.90 7.81
N LEU A 195 -17.36 20.82 7.40
CA LEU A 195 -16.12 20.38 8.04
C LEU A 195 -15.04 21.46 7.96
N ASN A 196 -14.97 22.19 6.82
CA ASN A 196 -14.11 23.35 6.61
C ASN A 196 -12.66 23.12 7.09
N ASN A 197 -12.08 22.00 6.69
CA ASN A 197 -10.72 21.63 7.06
C ASN A 197 -9.70 22.44 6.24
N PRO A 198 -8.77 23.18 6.87
CA PRO A 198 -7.77 23.98 6.16
C PRO A 198 -6.63 23.17 5.53
N ASP A 199 -6.49 21.88 5.88
CA ASP A 199 -5.37 21.05 5.43
C ASP A 199 -5.46 20.65 3.95
N TYR A 200 -6.63 20.82 3.33
CA TYR A 200 -6.86 20.44 1.93
C TYR A 200 -7.95 21.24 1.22
N SER A 201 -7.88 21.26 -0.10
CA SER A 201 -8.92 21.78 -0.99
C SER A 201 -9.63 20.65 -1.73
N ILE A 202 -10.94 20.79 -1.91
CA ILE A 202 -11.76 19.82 -2.64
C ILE A 202 -12.41 20.47 -3.86
N ASN A 203 -12.12 19.90 -5.02
CA ASN A 203 -12.81 20.13 -6.28
C ASN A 203 -13.79 19.00 -6.54
N TYR A 204 -15.02 19.32 -6.97
CA TYR A 204 -16.02 18.30 -7.31
C TYR A 204 -16.24 18.27 -8.81
N PHE A 205 -16.29 17.08 -9.38
CA PHE A 205 -16.80 16.84 -10.72
C PHE A 205 -17.94 15.81 -10.63
N GLN A 206 -19.03 16.09 -11.32
CA GLN A 206 -20.26 15.35 -11.15
C GLN A 206 -20.61 14.60 -12.43
N GLU A 207 -20.86 13.30 -12.29
CA GLU A 207 -21.37 12.46 -13.36
C GLU A 207 -22.90 12.55 -13.36
N ASP A 208 -23.56 12.68 -14.52
CA ASP A 208 -25.03 12.64 -14.61
C ASP A 208 -25.57 11.22 -14.51
N LYS A 209 -24.80 10.25 -15.01
CA LYS A 209 -25.05 8.81 -14.94
C LYS A 209 -23.76 8.11 -14.47
N PRO A 210 -23.83 6.89 -13.93
CA PRO A 210 -22.61 6.15 -13.61
C PRO A 210 -21.73 5.96 -14.85
N LEU A 211 -20.47 6.41 -14.80
CA LEU A 211 -19.52 6.31 -15.92
C LEU A 211 -18.40 5.26 -15.70
N GLY A 212 -18.63 4.30 -14.79
CA GLY A 212 -17.65 3.25 -14.49
C GLY A 212 -16.59 3.70 -13.48
N THR A 213 -15.40 3.11 -13.53
CA THR A 213 -14.31 3.40 -12.57
C THR A 213 -13.26 4.36 -13.10
N ALA A 214 -13.38 4.80 -14.36
CA ALA A 214 -12.50 5.79 -14.96
C ALA A 214 -13.23 6.82 -15.84
N GLY A 215 -14.43 6.53 -16.36
CA GLY A 215 -15.08 7.37 -17.37
C GLY A 215 -15.28 8.83 -16.96
N SER A 216 -15.59 9.10 -15.69
CA SER A 216 -15.76 10.48 -15.21
C SER A 216 -14.48 11.29 -15.11
N MET A 217 -13.30 10.65 -15.13
CA MET A 217 -12.02 11.37 -15.21
C MET A 217 -11.88 12.15 -16.53
N PHE A 218 -12.67 11.84 -17.55
CA PHE A 218 -12.77 12.69 -18.75
C PHE A 218 -13.13 14.14 -18.40
N LEU A 219 -13.98 14.37 -17.38
CA LEU A 219 -14.45 15.69 -16.98
C LEU A 219 -13.34 16.59 -16.38
N ILE A 220 -12.21 16.00 -16.02
CA ILE A 220 -11.06 16.70 -15.41
C ILE A 220 -9.81 16.62 -16.27
N LYS A 221 -9.91 16.11 -17.51
CA LYS A 221 -8.76 15.90 -18.41
C LYS A 221 -7.93 17.16 -18.66
N ASP A 222 -8.57 18.33 -18.69
CA ASP A 222 -7.92 19.62 -18.94
C ASP A 222 -7.54 20.36 -17.63
N LYS A 223 -7.92 19.79 -16.47
CA LYS A 223 -7.64 20.35 -15.14
C LYS A 223 -6.42 19.72 -14.47
N ILE A 224 -6.13 18.46 -14.78
CA ILE A 224 -5.00 17.72 -14.22
C ILE A 224 -3.90 17.62 -15.27
N ASN A 225 -2.83 18.39 -15.07
CA ASN A 225 -1.69 18.51 -16.00
C ASN A 225 -0.39 17.92 -15.44
N SER A 226 -0.45 17.28 -14.28
CA SER A 226 0.66 16.59 -13.63
C SER A 226 0.25 15.17 -13.27
N THR A 227 1.22 14.34 -12.94
CA THR A 227 0.98 13.02 -12.35
C THR A 227 0.08 13.15 -11.13
N PHE A 228 -0.82 12.19 -10.96
CA PHE A 228 -1.85 12.23 -9.93
C PHE A 228 -2.17 10.83 -9.42
N PHE A 229 -2.67 10.77 -8.19
CA PHE A 229 -3.22 9.54 -7.64
C PHE A 229 -4.68 9.39 -8.07
N VAL A 230 -5.12 8.15 -8.25
CA VAL A 230 -6.53 7.77 -8.35
C VAL A 230 -6.82 6.74 -7.27
N SER A 231 -7.83 6.98 -6.45
CA SER A 231 -8.27 6.06 -5.40
C SER A 231 -9.77 5.85 -5.47
N ASN A 232 -10.23 4.62 -5.27
CA ASN A 232 -11.63 4.37 -4.95
C ASN A 232 -11.96 4.92 -3.56
N CYS A 233 -13.21 5.35 -3.34
CA CYS A 233 -13.67 5.96 -2.08
C CYS A 233 -13.85 4.99 -0.90
N ASP A 234 -13.48 3.73 -1.06
CA ASP A 234 -13.72 2.64 -0.12
C ASP A 234 -12.46 1.84 0.21
N ILE A 235 -11.28 2.31 -0.21
CA ILE A 235 -10.02 1.60 -0.03
C ILE A 235 -9.12 2.38 0.92
N LEU A 236 -8.69 1.73 2.00
CA LEU A 236 -7.62 2.22 2.85
C LEU A 236 -6.32 1.50 2.51
N ILE A 237 -5.25 2.27 2.31
CA ILE A 237 -3.91 1.78 2.04
C ILE A 237 -2.97 2.23 3.17
N ASP A 238 -2.29 1.28 3.80
CA ASP A 238 -1.22 1.50 4.78
C ASP A 238 0.15 1.21 4.16
N GLN A 239 0.46 1.95 3.10
CA GLN A 239 1.72 1.92 2.36
C GLN A 239 2.29 3.34 2.29
N ASP A 240 3.60 3.47 2.28
CA ASP A 240 4.26 4.74 2.01
C ASP A 240 3.98 5.17 0.57
N LEU A 241 3.12 6.16 0.38
CA LEU A 241 2.69 6.64 -0.93
C LEU A 241 3.83 7.38 -1.67
N GLU A 242 4.83 7.90 -0.95
CA GLU A 242 6.03 8.46 -1.57
C GLU A 242 6.81 7.36 -2.32
N GLU A 243 6.93 6.17 -1.71
CA GLU A 243 7.60 5.02 -2.34
C GLU A 243 6.86 4.60 -3.63
N VAL A 244 5.53 4.57 -3.61
CA VAL A 244 4.71 4.24 -4.79
C VAL A 244 4.92 5.27 -5.90
N TYR A 245 4.93 6.55 -5.55
CA TYR A 245 5.16 7.64 -6.50
C TYR A 245 6.56 7.59 -7.10
N ASN A 246 7.60 7.41 -6.27
CA ASN A 246 8.99 7.32 -6.75
C ASN A 246 9.16 6.10 -7.66
N TYR A 247 8.60 4.95 -7.30
CA TYR A 247 8.57 3.78 -8.17
C TYR A 247 7.93 4.06 -9.53
N HIS A 248 6.78 4.75 -9.54
CA HIS A 248 6.10 5.14 -10.78
C HIS A 248 7.01 5.98 -11.68
N LYS A 249 7.68 6.98 -11.10
CA LYS A 249 8.57 7.91 -11.81
C LYS A 249 9.87 7.27 -12.28
N GLU A 250 10.58 6.56 -11.43
CA GLU A 250 11.84 5.89 -11.75
C GLU A 250 11.68 4.87 -12.87
N ASN A 251 10.52 4.21 -12.92
CA ASN A 251 10.22 3.26 -13.98
C ASN A 251 9.67 3.92 -15.24
N GLY A 252 9.31 5.21 -15.24
CA GLY A 252 8.65 5.84 -16.38
C GLY A 252 7.33 5.15 -16.75
N ASN A 253 6.57 4.73 -15.73
CA ASN A 253 5.26 4.12 -15.94
C ASN A 253 4.25 5.21 -16.31
N GLU A 254 3.34 4.95 -17.26
CA GLU A 254 2.18 5.82 -17.51
C GLU A 254 1.05 5.53 -16.53
N ILE A 255 0.94 4.28 -16.09
CA ILE A 255 0.04 3.84 -15.03
C ILE A 255 0.82 2.94 -14.09
N THR A 256 0.73 3.18 -12.79
CA THR A 256 1.15 2.21 -11.76
C THR A 256 -0.07 1.81 -10.95
N MET A 257 -0.38 0.52 -10.94
CA MET A 257 -1.42 -0.02 -10.06
C MET A 257 -0.81 -0.54 -8.76
N ILE A 258 -1.44 -0.25 -7.63
CA ILE A 258 -1.09 -0.88 -6.37
C ILE A 258 -1.81 -2.23 -6.29
N SER A 259 -1.07 -3.31 -5.99
CA SER A 259 -1.62 -4.66 -5.85
C SER A 259 -1.38 -5.22 -4.46
N ALA A 260 -2.38 -5.83 -3.83
CA ALA A 260 -2.20 -6.54 -2.57
C ALA A 260 -1.84 -8.02 -2.82
N ILE A 261 -0.82 -8.53 -2.14
CA ILE A 261 -0.44 -9.95 -2.21
C ILE A 261 -1.38 -10.73 -1.29
N LYS A 262 -2.29 -11.51 -1.86
CA LYS A 262 -3.27 -12.30 -1.11
C LYS A 262 -2.92 -13.77 -1.14
N ARG A 263 -3.10 -14.43 0.01
CA ARG A 263 -2.83 -15.86 0.16
C ARG A 263 -4.10 -16.64 0.47
N TYR A 264 -4.24 -17.78 -0.19
CA TYR A 264 -5.29 -18.75 0.07
C TYR A 264 -4.66 -20.09 0.43
N LYS A 265 -4.75 -20.44 1.71
CA LYS A 265 -4.32 -21.75 2.20
C LYS A 265 -5.42 -22.76 1.90
N ILE A 266 -5.14 -23.76 1.07
CA ILE A 266 -6.05 -24.87 0.86
C ILE A 266 -5.71 -25.93 1.91
N PRO A 267 -6.62 -26.34 2.81
CA PRO A 267 -6.30 -27.31 3.86
C PRO A 267 -6.26 -28.77 3.38
N TYR A 268 -6.34 -29.01 2.07
CA TYR A 268 -6.43 -30.31 1.42
C TYR A 268 -5.46 -30.42 0.25
N GLY A 269 -5.22 -31.64 -0.24
CA GLY A 269 -4.47 -31.87 -1.47
C GLY A 269 -5.20 -31.38 -2.72
N THR A 270 -4.52 -30.63 -3.58
CA THR A 270 -5.02 -30.25 -4.91
C THR A 270 -4.41 -31.15 -5.98
N ILE A 271 -5.23 -31.52 -6.96
CA ILE A 271 -4.84 -32.40 -8.07
C ILE A 271 -4.99 -31.63 -9.38
N GLU A 272 -3.92 -31.57 -10.17
CA GLU A 272 -3.96 -31.13 -11.56
C GLU A 272 -3.83 -32.35 -12.48
N THR A 273 -4.70 -32.45 -13.48
CA THR A 273 -4.70 -33.53 -14.46
C THR A 273 -4.48 -32.98 -15.87
N LYS A 274 -3.68 -33.68 -16.67
CA LYS A 274 -3.59 -33.48 -18.11
C LYS A 274 -4.85 -33.96 -18.82
N LYS A 275 -4.83 -33.81 -20.15
CA LYS A 275 -5.78 -34.50 -21.03
C LYS A 275 -5.80 -36.01 -20.73
N ASP A 276 -6.98 -36.62 -20.85
CA ASP A 276 -7.23 -38.04 -20.60
C ASP A 276 -7.10 -38.47 -19.13
N GLY A 277 -7.11 -37.51 -18.18
CA GLY A 277 -7.18 -37.79 -16.74
C GLY A 277 -5.87 -38.24 -16.11
N VAL A 278 -4.75 -38.11 -16.83
CA VAL A 278 -3.42 -38.44 -16.30
C VAL A 278 -3.02 -37.39 -15.25
N LEU A 279 -2.65 -37.86 -14.05
CA LEU A 279 -2.15 -37.01 -12.97
C LEU A 279 -0.91 -36.23 -13.43
N GLU A 280 -0.94 -34.91 -13.29
CA GLU A 280 0.18 -34.01 -13.59
C GLU A 280 0.86 -33.50 -12.31
N ARG A 281 0.06 -33.00 -11.36
CA ARG A 281 0.57 -32.46 -10.10
C ARG A 281 -0.36 -32.83 -8.95
N LEU A 282 0.24 -33.16 -7.82
CA LEU A 282 -0.44 -33.34 -6.54
C LEU A 282 0.30 -32.47 -5.52
N ASP A 283 -0.37 -31.44 -5.03
CA ASP A 283 0.17 -30.57 -3.98
C ASP A 283 -0.66 -30.77 -2.71
N GLU A 284 -0.01 -31.17 -1.63
CA GLU A 284 -0.67 -31.25 -0.32
C GLU A 284 -0.68 -29.88 0.34
N LYS A 285 -1.87 -29.44 0.74
CA LYS A 285 -2.11 -28.17 1.43
C LYS A 285 -1.40 -26.96 0.79
N PRO A 286 -1.59 -26.70 -0.51
CA PRO A 286 -0.89 -25.63 -1.18
C PRO A 286 -1.32 -24.25 -0.67
N ASP A 287 -0.37 -23.32 -0.73
CA ASP A 287 -0.62 -21.89 -0.58
C ASP A 287 -0.75 -21.27 -1.97
N LEU A 288 -1.95 -20.83 -2.35
CA LEU A 288 -2.17 -20.08 -3.59
C LEU A 288 -1.93 -18.60 -3.35
N ILE A 289 -1.14 -17.97 -4.22
CA ILE A 289 -0.75 -16.56 -4.10
C ILE A 289 -1.30 -15.78 -5.29
N PHE A 290 -2.01 -14.69 -5.00
CA PHE A 290 -2.59 -13.82 -6.00
C PHE A 290 -2.17 -12.37 -5.75
N GLN A 291 -1.94 -11.62 -6.83
CA GLN A 291 -1.87 -10.16 -6.75
C GLN A 291 -3.25 -9.58 -7.07
N ILE A 292 -3.89 -8.99 -6.06
CA ILE A 292 -5.22 -8.42 -6.15
C ILE A 292 -5.10 -6.94 -6.46
N ASN A 293 -5.82 -6.46 -7.48
CA ASN A 293 -5.91 -5.04 -7.79
C ASN A 293 -6.62 -4.31 -6.63
N THR A 294 -5.93 -3.35 -6.01
CA THR A 294 -6.47 -2.67 -4.82
C THR A 294 -7.49 -1.59 -5.12
N GLY A 295 -7.55 -1.10 -6.37
CA GLY A 295 -8.36 0.08 -6.71
C GLY A 295 -7.65 1.42 -6.46
N VAL A 296 -6.32 1.41 -6.24
CA VAL A 296 -5.49 2.61 -6.08
C VAL A 296 -4.37 2.62 -7.13
N TYR A 297 -4.15 3.78 -7.73
CA TYR A 297 -3.29 3.94 -8.90
C TYR A 297 -2.53 5.28 -8.88
N VAL A 298 -1.41 5.33 -9.61
CA VAL A 298 -0.70 6.55 -10.00
C VAL A 298 -0.73 6.66 -11.53
N LEU A 299 -1.20 7.78 -12.06
CA LEU A 299 -1.40 7.99 -13.49
C LEU A 299 -0.64 9.23 -13.96
N GLU A 300 -0.11 9.16 -15.18
CA GLU A 300 0.31 10.34 -15.93
C GLU A 300 -0.89 11.01 -16.62
N PRO A 301 -0.94 12.35 -16.74
CA PRO A 301 -2.08 13.07 -17.32
C PRO A 301 -2.31 12.70 -18.79
N SER A 302 -1.27 12.24 -19.50
CA SER A 302 -1.34 11.78 -20.88
C SER A 302 -2.34 10.64 -21.10
N VAL A 303 -2.65 9.84 -20.07
CA VAL A 303 -3.57 8.70 -20.20
C VAL A 303 -5.03 9.14 -20.28
N LEU A 304 -5.37 10.34 -19.79
CA LEU A 304 -6.74 10.86 -19.77
C LEU A 304 -7.32 11.03 -21.18
N LYS A 305 -6.48 11.22 -22.20
CA LYS A 305 -6.89 11.33 -23.61
C LYS A 305 -7.50 10.04 -24.19
N TYR A 306 -7.26 8.89 -23.55
CA TYR A 306 -7.80 7.60 -23.96
C TYR A 306 -9.16 7.30 -23.33
N ILE A 307 -9.63 8.13 -22.41
CA ILE A 307 -10.93 7.95 -21.76
C ILE A 307 -12.00 8.53 -22.69
N PRO A 308 -13.01 7.74 -23.10
CA PRO A 308 -14.08 8.22 -23.95
C PRO A 308 -14.99 9.22 -23.22
N GLU A 309 -15.54 10.17 -23.99
CA GLU A 309 -16.46 11.18 -23.46
C GLU A 309 -17.82 10.57 -23.10
N ASN A 310 -18.28 10.76 -21.86
CA ASN A 310 -19.64 10.42 -21.42
C ASN A 310 -20.02 8.92 -21.61
N GLU A 311 -19.03 8.04 -21.60
CA GLU A 311 -19.20 6.59 -21.72
C GLU A 311 -18.88 5.87 -20.41
N PHE A 312 -19.51 4.71 -20.23
CA PHE A 312 -19.21 3.83 -19.11
C PHE A 312 -17.88 3.15 -19.38
N PHE A 313 -16.86 3.46 -18.58
CA PHE A 313 -15.50 3.05 -18.85
C PHE A 313 -14.74 2.71 -17.57
N HIS A 314 -14.11 1.55 -17.54
CA HIS A 314 -13.33 1.10 -16.40
C HIS A 314 -11.83 1.37 -16.55
N ILE A 315 -11.16 1.56 -15.41
CA ILE A 315 -9.71 1.74 -15.40
C ILE A 315 -8.95 0.50 -15.95
N THR A 316 -9.53 -0.69 -15.85
CA THR A 316 -8.97 -1.91 -16.46
C THR A 316 -8.97 -1.83 -17.99
N GLU A 317 -9.97 -1.20 -18.58
CA GLU A 317 -10.02 -0.97 -20.03
C GLU A 317 -8.96 0.06 -20.44
N LEU A 318 -8.79 1.12 -19.65
CA LEU A 318 -7.71 2.09 -19.83
C LEU A 318 -6.33 1.41 -19.83
N ILE A 319 -6.08 0.54 -18.85
CA ILE A 319 -4.84 -0.23 -18.74
C ILE A 319 -4.58 -1.07 -20.00
N GLU A 320 -5.61 -1.74 -20.52
CA GLU A 320 -5.47 -2.53 -21.75
C GLU A 320 -5.20 -1.66 -22.99
N ILE A 321 -5.78 -0.46 -23.07
CA ILE A 321 -5.47 0.50 -24.14
C ILE A 321 -4.01 0.95 -24.06
N ILE A 322 -3.51 1.34 -22.87
CA ILE A 322 -2.12 1.76 -22.69
C ILE A 322 -1.16 0.62 -23.06
N LYS A 323 -1.43 -0.61 -22.62
CA LYS A 323 -0.63 -1.79 -23.00
C LYS A 323 -0.60 -2.01 -24.52
N LYS A 324 -1.75 -1.90 -25.20
CA LYS A 324 -1.83 -2.04 -26.67
C LYS A 324 -1.09 -0.91 -27.39
N ALA A 325 -1.05 0.29 -26.81
CA ALA A 325 -0.29 1.42 -27.32
C ALA A 325 1.24 1.32 -27.01
N SER A 326 1.71 0.19 -26.50
CA SER A 326 3.09 -0.01 -26.02
C SER A 326 3.50 0.93 -24.88
N GLY A 327 2.52 1.51 -24.18
CA GLY A 327 2.73 2.29 -22.98
C GLY A 327 3.10 1.41 -21.79
N LYS A 328 3.78 1.99 -20.80
CA LYS A 328 4.31 1.23 -19.67
C LYS A 328 3.32 1.22 -18.50
N VAL A 329 2.83 0.02 -18.15
CA VAL A 329 1.98 -0.21 -16.97
C VAL A 329 2.78 -0.96 -15.92
N GLY A 330 3.05 -0.31 -14.79
CA GLY A 330 3.71 -0.90 -13.64
C GLY A 330 2.72 -1.47 -12.62
N VAL A 331 3.19 -2.42 -11.82
CA VAL A 331 2.51 -2.94 -10.64
C VAL A 331 3.38 -2.62 -9.43
N PHE A 332 2.80 -2.15 -8.33
CA PHE A 332 3.49 -1.95 -7.07
C PHE A 332 2.85 -2.88 -6.01
N PRO A 333 3.51 -3.98 -5.63
CA PRO A 333 2.95 -4.93 -4.68
C PRO A 333 3.00 -4.39 -3.25
N ILE A 334 1.98 -4.67 -2.45
CA ILE A 334 1.93 -4.38 -1.00
C ILE A 334 1.47 -5.63 -0.23
N ALA A 335 1.75 -5.64 1.06
CA ALA A 335 1.30 -6.69 1.96
C ALA A 335 -0.24 -6.72 2.06
N GLU A 336 -0.81 -7.90 2.37
CA GLU A 336 -2.27 -8.06 2.45
C GLU A 336 -2.88 -7.12 3.49
N ASN A 337 -2.25 -7.03 4.67
CA ASN A 337 -2.76 -6.22 5.79
C ASN A 337 -2.62 -4.72 5.56
N SER A 338 -1.84 -4.30 4.56
CA SER A 338 -1.70 -2.90 4.13
C SER A 338 -2.84 -2.45 3.21
N TRP A 339 -3.81 -3.32 2.91
CA TRP A 339 -4.96 -3.00 2.06
C TRP A 339 -6.27 -3.43 2.73
N GLN A 340 -7.24 -2.51 2.77
CA GLN A 340 -8.56 -2.77 3.33
C GLN A 340 -9.64 -2.24 2.39
N ASP A 341 -10.51 -3.13 1.89
CA ASP A 341 -11.72 -2.80 1.11
C ASP A 341 -12.94 -2.71 2.04
N ILE A 342 -13.48 -1.50 2.17
CA ILE A 342 -14.61 -1.19 3.06
C ILE A 342 -15.90 -1.14 2.24
N GLY A 343 -16.09 -2.16 1.41
CA GLY A 343 -17.21 -2.20 0.50
C GLY A 343 -18.28 -3.20 0.82
N ASN A 344 -18.12 -4.02 1.84
CA ASN A 344 -19.12 -4.99 2.29
C ASN A 344 -19.20 -5.01 3.82
N TRP A 345 -20.29 -5.59 4.34
CA TRP A 345 -20.54 -5.65 5.78
C TRP A 345 -19.44 -6.37 6.56
N SER A 346 -18.95 -7.52 6.07
CA SER A 346 -17.94 -8.30 6.80
C SER A 346 -16.64 -7.54 7.02
N ASP A 347 -16.23 -6.70 6.07
CA ASP A 347 -15.01 -5.92 6.20
C ASP A 347 -15.24 -4.61 6.97
N TYR A 348 -16.42 -4.00 6.84
CA TYR A 348 -16.81 -2.86 7.67
C TYR A 348 -16.90 -3.25 9.16
N ASP A 349 -17.50 -4.39 9.48
CA ASP A 349 -17.63 -4.87 10.88
C ASP A 349 -16.27 -5.18 11.50
N LYS A 350 -15.34 -5.81 10.77
CA LYS A 350 -13.96 -6.03 11.24
C LYS A 350 -13.25 -4.73 11.60
N ILE A 351 -13.52 -3.68 10.83
CA ILE A 351 -12.95 -2.37 11.11
C ILE A 351 -13.55 -1.80 12.38
N LEU A 352 -14.87 -1.93 12.57
CA LEU A 352 -15.54 -1.51 13.80
C LEU A 352 -15.12 -2.32 15.04
N GLU A 353 -14.81 -3.61 14.88
CA GLU A 353 -14.35 -4.47 15.99
C GLU A 353 -12.93 -4.14 16.44
N LYS A 354 -12.03 -3.73 15.53
CA LYS A 354 -10.67 -3.26 15.88
C LYS A 354 -10.67 -1.99 16.76
N ILE A 355 -11.83 -1.36 16.95
CA ILE A 355 -12.03 -0.11 17.71
C ILE A 355 -12.37 -0.41 19.18
N LYS A 356 -12.81 -1.63 19.51
CA LYS A 356 -13.06 -2.08 20.88
C LYS A 356 -11.77 -2.59 21.52
#